data_AF-A0A838JHJ3-F1
#
_entry.id   AF-A0A838JHJ3-F1
#
_cell.length_a   1.000
_cell.length_b   1.000
_cell.length_c   1.000
_cell.angle_alpha   90.00
_cell.angle_beta   90.00
_cell.angle_gamma   90.00
#
_symmetry.space_group_name_H-M   'P 1'
#
loop_
_entity.id
_entity.type
_entity.pdbx_description
1 polymer ?
#
loop_
_entity_poly.entity_id
_entity_poly.type
_entity_poly.pdbx_seq_one_letter_code
_entity_poly.pdbx_strand_id
1 'polypeptide(L)' 'MQYLTRAINCAGRDESGPYEGKETAVLVVGGGPVGLSAAIELGQRGVQCLIVEPRLAVSRLRPRAKTTNIRT' A
#
# COMPACT_ATOMS: atom_id res chain seq x y z
N MET A 1 -0.42 -17.03 -14.17
CA MET A 1 -0.19 -15.60 -14.46
C MET A 1 -0.43 -14.82 -13.16
N GLN A 2 0.48 -14.96 -12.19
CA GLN A 2 0.26 -14.51 -10.80
C GLN A 2 0.62 -13.04 -10.67
N TYR A 3 -0.39 -12.17 -10.52
CA TYR A 3 -0.20 -10.83 -10.02
C TYR A 3 0.11 -10.94 -8.52
N LEU A 4 1.39 -10.90 -8.18
CA LEU A 4 1.87 -11.01 -6.81
C LEU A 4 1.73 -9.66 -6.11
N THR A 5 0.52 -9.29 -5.74
CA THR A 5 0.27 -8.10 -4.94
C THR A 5 0.35 -8.46 -3.45
N ARG A 6 1.10 -7.70 -2.65
CA ARG A 6 1.05 -7.87 -1.19
C ARG A 6 0.25 -6.72 -0.59
N ALA A 7 -0.74 -7.12 0.19
CA ALA A 7 -1.37 -6.32 1.23
C ALA A 7 -0.31 -5.83 2.23
N ILE A 8 0.08 -4.56 2.16
CA ILE A 8 0.73 -3.89 3.29
C ILE A 8 -0.40 -3.22 4.09
N ASN A 9 -0.47 -3.52 5.40
CA ASN A 9 -1.47 -3.08 6.39
C ASN A 9 -2.71 -3.97 6.67
N CYS A 10 -2.64 -5.28 6.42
CA CYS A 10 -3.69 -6.22 6.85
C CYS A 10 -3.63 -6.46 8.38
N ALA A 11 -4.55 -5.89 9.14
CA ALA A 11 -4.68 -6.12 10.58
C ALA A 11 -5.28 -7.51 10.94
N GLY A 12 -5.54 -8.38 9.96
CA GLY A 12 -6.05 -9.73 10.14
C GLY A 12 -5.11 -10.80 9.60
N ARG A 13 -4.85 -11.85 10.39
CA ARG A 13 -4.21 -13.10 9.97
C ARG A 13 -5.25 -13.98 9.28
N ASP A 14 -5.29 -13.99 7.96
CA ASP A 14 -6.11 -14.92 7.19
C ASP A 14 -5.31 -15.53 6.03
N GLU A 15 -5.31 -16.86 5.99
CA GLU A 15 -4.43 -17.72 5.17
C GLU A 15 -5.14 -18.25 3.90
N SER A 16 -5.94 -17.41 3.25
CA SER A 16 -6.54 -17.70 1.94
C SER A 16 -5.95 -16.75 0.89
N GLY A 17 -5.91 -17.15 -0.39
CA GLY A 17 -5.14 -16.48 -1.46
C GLY A 17 -5.24 -14.95 -1.49
N PRO A 18 -4.25 -14.22 -2.04
CA PRO A 18 -3.83 -12.93 -1.49
C PRO A 18 -4.86 -11.78 -1.44
N TYR A 19 -6.01 -11.86 -2.15
CA TYR A 19 -7.16 -10.94 -2.01
C TYR A 19 -8.55 -11.58 -2.24
N GLU A 20 -8.66 -12.92 -2.40
CA GLU A 20 -9.96 -13.56 -2.67
C GLU A 20 -10.80 -13.53 -1.38
N GLY A 21 -11.77 -12.61 -1.30
CA GLY A 21 -12.66 -12.47 -0.14
C GLY A 21 -12.15 -11.55 0.99
N LYS A 22 -11.14 -10.70 0.75
CA LYS A 22 -10.72 -9.69 1.74
C LYS A 22 -11.61 -8.45 1.72
N GLU A 23 -12.47 -8.33 2.73
CA GLU A 23 -13.18 -7.09 3.01
C GLU A 23 -12.23 -6.08 3.68
N THR A 24 -12.24 -4.85 3.19
CA THR A 24 -11.50 -3.73 3.77
C THR A 24 -12.31 -2.46 3.64
N ALA A 25 -12.12 -1.51 4.54
CA ALA A 25 -12.80 -0.21 4.45
C ALA A 25 -12.26 0.63 3.29
N VAL A 26 -10.96 0.50 2.97
CA VAL A 26 -10.32 1.28 1.89
C VAL A 26 -9.29 0.43 1.13
N LEU A 27 -9.40 0.43 -0.20
CA LEU A 27 -8.39 -0.13 -1.11
C LEU A 27 -7.57 0.98 -1.76
N VAL A 28 -6.25 0.98 -1.53
CA VAL A 28 -5.29 1.90 -2.14
C VAL A 28 -4.53 1.18 -3.26
N VAL A 29 -4.68 1.65 -4.49
CA VAL A 29 -3.96 1.10 -5.65
C VAL A 29 -2.73 1.94 -5.93
N GLY A 30 -1.55 1.38 -5.65
CA GLY A 30 -0.24 1.99 -5.84
C GLY A 30 0.52 2.22 -4.53
N GLY A 31 1.72 1.64 -4.43
CA GLY A 31 2.67 1.79 -3.32
C GLY A 31 3.67 2.93 -3.50
N GLY A 32 3.28 3.98 -4.24
CA GLY A 32 4.06 5.20 -4.41
C GLY A 32 3.99 6.12 -3.18
N PRO A 33 4.68 7.27 -3.20
CA PRO A 33 4.72 8.21 -2.07
C PRO A 33 3.31 8.61 -1.61
N VAL A 34 2.44 8.98 -2.54
CA VAL A 34 1.06 9.41 -2.24
C VAL A 34 0.21 8.28 -1.65
N GLY A 35 0.30 7.08 -2.22
CA GLY A 35 -0.48 5.93 -1.73
C GLY A 35 -0.04 5.49 -0.33
N LEU A 36 1.27 5.54 -0.06
CA LEU A 36 1.81 5.29 1.28
C LEU A 36 1.41 6.38 2.27
N SER A 37 1.49 7.65 1.89
CA SER A 37 1.01 8.77 2.73
C SER A 37 -0.46 8.61 3.09
N ALA A 38 -1.32 8.27 2.12
CA ALA A 38 -2.74 8.03 2.37
C ALA A 38 -2.96 6.87 3.35
N ALA A 39 -2.23 5.76 3.20
CA ALA A 39 -2.34 4.64 4.11
C ALA A 39 -1.85 4.96 5.54
N ILE A 40 -0.82 5.80 5.68
CA ILE A 40 -0.36 6.29 6.98
C ILE A 40 -1.46 7.12 7.65
N GLU A 41 -2.05 8.08 6.94
CA GLU A 41 -3.14 8.92 7.44
C GLU A 41 -4.37 8.09 7.85
N LEU A 42 -4.73 7.10 7.04
CA LEU A 42 -5.83 6.17 7.36
C LEU A 42 -5.51 5.34 8.60
N GLY A 43 -4.29 4.80 8.70
CA GLY A 43 -3.84 4.03 9.85
C GLY A 43 -3.81 4.86 11.15
N GLN A 44 -3.38 6.12 11.08
CA GLN A 44 -3.40 7.05 12.22
C GLN A 44 -4.82 7.35 12.71
N ARG A 45 -5.81 7.31 11.82
CA ARG A 45 -7.24 7.46 12.14
C ARG A 45 -7.92 6.15 12.52
N GLY A 46 -7.17 5.03 12.57
CA GLY A 46 -7.70 3.70 12.87
C GLY A 46 -8.53 3.08 11.73
N VAL A 47 -8.44 3.61 10.52
CA VAL A 47 -9.15 3.10 9.34
C VAL A 47 -8.33 1.98 8.71
N GLN A 48 -8.91 0.79 8.64
CA GLN A 48 -8.30 -0.35 7.98
C GLN A 48 -8.20 -0.10 6.47
N CYS A 49 -7.01 -0.28 5.92
CA CYS A 49 -6.78 -0.13 4.49
C CYS A 49 -5.88 -1.23 3.94
N LEU A 50 -6.12 -1.57 2.68
CA LEU A 50 -5.34 -2.51 1.91
C LEU A 50 -4.61 -1.76 0.80
N ILE A 51 -3.29 -1.94 0.67
CA ILE A 51 -2.54 -1.36 -0.45
C ILE A 51 -2.15 -2.45 -1.44
N VAL A 52 -2.27 -2.15 -2.73
CA VAL A 52 -1.98 -3.03 -3.86
C VAL A 52 -0.89 -2.38 -4.70
N GLU A 53 0.31 -2.99 -4.77
CA GLU A 53 1.42 -2.54 -5.62
C GLU A 53 1.95 -3.71 -6.46
N PRO A 54 2.08 -3.56 -7.80
CA PRO A 54 2.63 -4.61 -8.65
C PRO A 54 4.13 -4.84 -8.44
N ARG A 55 4.87 -3.85 -7.94
CA ARG A 55 6.33 -3.94 -7.79
C ARG A 55 6.74 -4.50 -6.43
N LEU A 56 7.51 -5.58 -6.43
CA LEU A 56 8.00 -6.23 -5.21
C LEU A 56 9.15 -5.48 -4.51
N ALA A 57 9.86 -4.62 -5.23
CA ALA A 57 10.99 -3.89 -4.69
C ALA A 57 11.11 -2.49 -5.30
N VAL A 58 11.46 -1.52 -4.45
CA VAL A 58 11.73 -0.14 -4.87
C VAL A 58 13.01 -0.09 -5.71
N SER A 59 12.98 0.60 -6.85
CA SER A 59 14.17 0.79 -7.67
C SER A 59 15.10 1.84 -7.06
N ARG A 60 16.27 1.41 -6.58
CA ARG A 60 17.29 2.32 -6.02
C ARG A 60 18.03 3.14 -7.08
N LEU A 61 18.04 2.67 -8.33
CA LEU A 61 18.81 3.27 -9.42
C LEU A 61 18.08 4.44 -10.10
N ARG A 62 16.78 4.62 -9.83
CA ARG A 62 15.95 5.66 -10.49
C ARG A 62 15.07 6.38 -9.47
N PRO A 63 15.63 7.25 -8.61
CA PRO A 63 14.82 8.05 -7.70
C PRO A 63 13.97 9.05 -8.50
N ARG A 64 12.65 9.09 -8.26
CA ARG A 64 11.73 10.01 -8.93
C ARG A 64 11.41 11.24 -8.08
N ALA A 65 10.96 11.04 -6.84
CA ALA A 65 10.57 12.12 -5.94
C ALA A 65 11.75 12.52 -5.03
N LYS A 66 12.60 13.44 -5.51
CA LYS A 66 13.84 13.85 -4.80
C LYS A 66 13.67 15.10 -3.93
N THR A 67 12.61 15.87 -4.13
CA THR A 67 12.36 17.12 -3.41
C THR A 67 11.03 17.01 -2.70
N THR A 68 11.03 17.18 -1.38
CA THR A 68 9.83 17.38 -0.57
C THR A 68 9.72 18.85 -0.22
N ASN A 69 8.52 19.41 -0.32
CA ASN A 69 8.26 20.78 0.10
C ASN A 69 8.10 20.81 1.62
N ILE A 70 8.24 21.98 2.25
CA ILE A 70 8.04 22.15 3.70
C ILE A 70 6.64 21.77 4.19
N ARG A 71 5.64 21.72 3.29
CA ARG A 71 4.26 21.32 3.63
C ARG A 71 3.94 19.84 3.35
N THR A 72 4.90 19.05 2.87
CA THR A 72 4.71 17.63 2.49
C THR A 72 5.34 16.73 3.53
#